data_AF-A0A3D3JMN4-F1
#
_entry.id   AF-A0A3D3JMN4-F1
#
_cell.length_a   1.000
_cell.length_b   1.000
_cell.length_c   1.000
_cell.angle_alpha   90.00
_cell.angle_beta   90.00
_cell.angle_gamma   90.00
#
_symmetry.space_group_name_H-M   'P 1'
#
loop_
_entity.id
_entity.type
_entity.pdbx_description
1 polymer ?
#
loop_
_entity_poly.entity_id
_entity_poly.type
_entity_poly.pdbx_seq_one_letter_code
_entity_poly.pdbx_strand_id
1 'polypeptide(L)'
;MHDGSLRRVSLMTLAREEVLPVGSIPAFPACWIDSISSDDRYVIAIESDGDSYVTSAIDLHSGDRHVLADGPENRNPHPQMSLDDPARLLYQMIVEPKSAGEPIRVVLNVRDLVGGEPSRLPIGDPWTAESSGHMAWIANTGRVACAVSFDRENRCHDPRHPEGNLVYVAPGDERPTVFPAPDFGFYHVSVSRCGRYFVCDDFMHFQATGPVDGKLGPCPIVIGNFETGKSKALLRDCQNYGIAGYSRFEPNPYLTADSRYVIYNASPFGTMQVFAAELPDDFLGDLD
;
A
#
# COMPACT_ATOMS: atom_id res chain seq x y z
N MET A 1 10.90 22.83 14.34
CA MET A 1 11.11 23.50 13.05
C MET A 1 11.73 22.49 12.12
N HIS A 2 11.11 22.23 10.97
CA HIS A 2 11.71 21.40 9.92
C HIS A 2 12.74 22.28 9.21
N ASP A 3 14.01 21.87 9.23
CA ASP A 3 15.15 22.63 8.71
C ASP A 3 15.64 22.10 7.35
N GLY A 4 14.94 21.10 6.79
CA GLY A 4 15.31 20.51 5.51
C GLY A 4 16.54 19.59 5.57
N SER A 5 16.97 19.17 6.77
CA SER A 5 17.98 18.13 6.94
C SER A 5 17.37 16.74 7.03
N LEU A 6 18.15 15.72 6.67
CA LEU A 6 17.81 14.31 6.90
C LEU A 6 18.75 13.71 7.93
N ARG A 7 18.20 12.96 8.89
CA ARG A 7 18.98 12.35 9.99
C ARG A 7 18.61 10.89 10.14
N ARG A 8 19.62 10.03 10.31
CA ARG A 8 19.45 8.64 10.73
C ARG A 8 19.42 8.61 12.25
N VAL A 9 18.46 7.88 12.82
CA VAL A 9 18.31 7.75 14.28
C VAL A 9 18.34 6.28 14.66
N SER A 10 19.27 5.90 15.52
CA SER A 10 19.26 4.57 16.14
C SER A 10 18.11 4.49 17.13
N LEU A 11 17.16 3.58 16.93
CA LEU A 11 16.07 3.38 17.89
C LEU A 11 16.53 2.71 19.19
N MET A 12 17.72 2.08 19.19
CA MET A 12 18.30 1.43 20.37
C MET A 12 19.04 2.41 21.30
N THR A 13 19.71 3.41 20.72
CA THR A 13 20.57 4.34 21.48
C THR A 13 20.09 5.78 21.42
N LEU A 14 19.14 6.08 20.54
CA LEU A 14 18.68 7.43 20.18
C LEU A 14 19.78 8.33 19.60
N ALA A 15 20.94 7.76 19.29
CA ALA A 15 22.02 8.47 18.61
C ALA A 15 21.54 8.94 17.23
N ARG A 16 21.93 10.16 16.87
CA ARG A 16 21.54 10.81 15.62
C ARG A 16 22.78 11.04 14.78
N GLU A 17 22.67 10.70 13.51
CA GLU A 17 23.67 10.95 12.48
C GLU A 17 23.02 11.85 11.42
N GLU A 18 23.70 12.92 11.03
CA GLU A 18 23.27 13.74 9.89
C GLU A 18 23.61 13.00 8.60
N VAL A 19 22.60 12.81 7.75
CA VAL A 19 22.73 12.16 6.43
C VAL A 19 22.75 13.21 5.34
N LEU A 20 21.85 14.19 5.43
CA LEU A 20 21.83 15.37 4.57
C LEU A 20 21.78 16.62 5.44
N PRO A 21 22.58 17.66 5.15
CA PRO A 21 22.64 18.87 5.93
C PRO A 21 21.36 19.71 5.85
N VAL A 22 21.27 20.72 6.72
CA VAL A 22 20.19 21.72 6.72
C VAL A 22 20.02 22.34 5.33
N GLY A 23 18.77 22.42 4.86
CA GLY A 23 18.41 22.98 3.57
C GLY A 23 18.62 22.06 2.36
N SER A 24 19.03 20.80 2.55
CA SER A 24 19.18 19.85 1.44
C SER A 24 17.85 19.46 0.78
N ILE A 25 16.76 19.40 1.56
CA ILE A 25 15.40 19.18 1.04
C ILE A 25 14.47 20.31 1.48
N PRO A 26 13.42 20.64 0.71
CA PRO A 26 12.40 21.57 1.17
C PRO A 26 11.81 21.11 2.51
N ALA A 27 11.53 22.04 3.41
CA ALA A 27 10.96 21.70 4.71
C ALA A 27 9.47 21.35 4.59
N PHE A 28 8.99 20.40 5.40
CA PHE A 28 7.57 20.13 5.55
C PHE A 28 6.79 21.44 5.84
N PRO A 29 5.62 21.66 5.21
CA PRO A 29 4.85 20.71 4.39
C PRO A 29 5.20 20.67 2.89
N ALA A 30 6.21 21.43 2.44
CA ALA A 30 6.53 21.50 1.00
C ALA A 30 7.11 20.19 0.44
N CYS A 31 7.73 19.37 1.30
CA CYS A 31 8.27 18.06 0.95
C CYS A 31 8.11 17.08 2.13
N TRP A 32 7.95 15.79 1.81
CA TRP A 32 8.08 14.69 2.77
C TRP A 32 8.77 13.48 2.15
N ILE A 33 9.25 12.58 3.02
CA ILE A 33 9.91 11.33 2.65
C ILE A 33 8.92 10.19 2.86
N ASP A 34 8.82 9.29 1.87
CA ASP A 34 7.83 8.21 1.88
C ASP A 34 8.48 6.81 2.02
N SER A 35 9.55 6.56 1.26
CA SER A 35 10.19 5.23 1.19
C SER A 35 11.72 5.34 1.17
N ILE A 36 12.41 4.31 1.66
CA ILE A 36 13.89 4.16 1.67
C ILE A 36 14.29 2.81 1.05
N SER A 37 15.37 2.79 0.25
CA SER A 37 15.82 1.57 -0.42
C SER A 37 16.45 0.62 0.60
N SER A 38 16.43 -0.68 0.30
CA SER A 38 16.90 -1.73 1.21
C SER A 38 18.40 -1.66 1.55
N ASP A 39 19.18 -0.96 0.72
CA ASP A 39 20.61 -0.67 0.89
C ASP A 39 20.88 0.68 1.59
N ASP A 40 19.83 1.36 2.09
CA ASP A 40 19.88 2.69 2.71
C ASP A 40 20.49 3.80 1.84
N ARG A 41 20.57 3.59 0.51
CA ARG A 41 21.21 4.55 -0.40
C ARG A 41 20.24 5.60 -0.93
N TYR A 42 19.00 5.25 -1.22
CA TYR A 42 18.03 6.15 -1.83
C TYR A 42 16.84 6.39 -0.92
N VAL A 43 16.34 7.62 -0.93
CA VAL A 43 15.04 7.97 -0.35
C VAL A 43 14.13 8.56 -1.42
N ILE A 44 12.84 8.28 -1.32
CA ILE A 44 11.82 8.93 -2.16
C ILE A 44 11.30 10.16 -1.45
N ALA A 45 11.47 11.31 -2.10
CA ALA A 45 10.92 12.60 -1.71
C ALA A 45 9.71 12.94 -2.59
N ILE A 46 8.66 13.48 -1.97
CA ILE A 46 7.47 13.99 -2.63
C ILE A 46 7.36 15.47 -2.31
N GLU A 47 7.32 16.30 -3.35
CA GLU A 47 7.18 17.75 -3.24
C GLU A 47 5.84 18.20 -3.81
N SER A 48 5.15 19.11 -3.11
CA SER A 48 3.89 19.69 -3.58
C SER A 48 4.13 20.66 -4.74
N ASP A 49 3.37 20.48 -5.82
CA ASP A 49 3.30 21.42 -6.95
C ASP A 49 1.84 21.64 -7.38
N GLY A 50 1.21 22.65 -6.77
CA GLY A 50 -0.22 22.94 -6.94
C GLY A 50 -1.10 21.77 -6.49
N ASP A 51 -1.89 21.24 -7.42
CA ASP A 51 -2.78 20.07 -7.21
C ASP A 51 -2.10 18.73 -7.54
N SER A 52 -0.80 18.76 -7.83
CA SER A 52 0.03 17.59 -8.17
C SER A 52 1.30 17.54 -7.32
N TYR A 53 2.11 16.53 -7.55
CA TYR A 53 3.36 16.30 -6.84
C TYR A 53 4.51 16.03 -7.79
N VAL A 54 5.72 16.39 -7.35
CA VAL A 54 6.98 15.94 -7.95
C VAL A 54 7.55 14.83 -7.08
N THR A 55 7.66 13.63 -7.63
CA THR A 55 8.28 12.47 -6.98
C THR A 55 9.72 12.34 -7.43
N SER A 56 10.65 12.22 -6.49
CA SER A 56 12.09 12.15 -6.78
C SER A 56 12.80 11.12 -5.92
N ALA A 57 13.83 10.47 -6.45
CA ALA A 57 14.82 9.77 -5.64
C ALA A 57 15.97 10.71 -5.27
N ILE A 58 16.43 10.65 -4.03
CA ILE A 58 17.64 11.34 -3.56
C ILE A 58 18.67 10.28 -3.20
N ASP A 59 19.85 10.33 -3.83
CA ASP A 59 21.01 9.52 -3.45
C ASP A 59 21.61 10.10 -2.17
N LEU A 60 21.57 9.35 -1.08
CA LEU A 60 22.06 9.77 0.23
C LEU A 60 23.59 9.81 0.32
N HIS A 61 24.32 9.24 -0.65
CA HIS A 61 25.77 9.34 -0.69
C HIS A 61 26.25 10.59 -1.43
N SER A 62 25.65 10.91 -2.59
CA SER A 62 26.06 12.09 -3.37
C SER A 62 25.24 13.34 -3.07
N GLY A 63 24.03 13.19 -2.54
CA GLY A 63 23.04 14.26 -2.43
C GLY A 63 22.31 14.56 -3.74
N ASP A 64 22.58 13.80 -4.81
CA ASP A 64 21.96 14.03 -6.12
C ASP A 64 20.47 13.69 -6.09
N ARG A 65 19.68 14.51 -6.78
CA ARG A 65 18.23 14.34 -6.93
C ARG A 65 17.88 13.95 -8.36
N HIS A 66 17.07 12.90 -8.49
CA HIS A 66 16.54 12.42 -9.75
C HIS A 66 15.00 12.50 -9.73
N VAL A 67 14.41 13.27 -10.64
CA VAL A 67 12.95 13.33 -10.80
C VAL A 67 12.44 12.05 -11.45
N LEU A 68 11.49 11.39 -10.80
CA LEU A 68 10.92 10.10 -11.21
C LEU A 68 9.49 10.22 -11.74
N ALA A 69 8.73 11.20 -11.27
CA ALA A 69 7.41 11.51 -11.81
C ALA A 69 7.12 12.99 -11.56
N ASP A 70 6.65 13.64 -12.60
CA ASP A 70 6.23 15.04 -12.59
C ASP A 70 5.12 15.20 -13.62
N GLY A 71 4.07 15.92 -13.26
CA GLY A 71 2.93 16.18 -14.14
C GLY A 71 1.56 16.12 -13.46
N PRO A 72 0.52 16.53 -14.19
CA PRO A 72 -0.81 16.78 -13.64
C PRO A 72 -1.55 15.52 -13.17
N GLU A 73 -1.08 14.34 -13.56
CA GLU A 73 -1.63 13.03 -13.15
C GLU A 73 -1.00 12.54 -11.83
N ASN A 74 0.14 13.11 -11.41
CA ASN A 74 0.82 12.73 -10.19
C ASN A 74 0.19 13.36 -8.95
N ARG A 75 -1.11 13.12 -8.72
CA ARG A 75 -1.89 13.74 -7.64
C ARG A 75 -1.98 12.91 -6.36
N ASN A 76 -1.51 11.68 -6.41
CA ASN A 76 -1.46 10.81 -5.25
C ASN A 76 -0.44 9.68 -5.48
N PRO A 77 0.87 9.95 -5.46
CA PRO A 77 1.90 9.06 -6.00
C PRO A 77 1.99 7.68 -5.33
N HIS A 78 1.67 7.56 -4.04
CA HIS A 78 1.84 6.34 -3.24
C HIS A 78 3.15 5.56 -3.54
N PRO A 79 4.33 6.22 -3.53
CA PRO A 79 5.57 5.60 -3.96
C PRO A 79 6.07 4.56 -2.95
N GLN A 80 6.42 3.38 -3.45
CA GLN A 80 6.99 2.28 -2.66
C GLN A 80 8.20 1.71 -3.39
N MET A 81 9.35 1.65 -2.71
CA MET A 81 10.49 0.92 -3.26
C MET A 81 10.39 -0.57 -3.01
N SER A 82 10.82 -1.36 -4.00
CA SER A 82 10.96 -2.81 -3.85
C SER A 82 12.10 -3.14 -2.90
N LEU A 83 12.09 -4.38 -2.40
CA LEU A 83 13.20 -4.92 -1.60
C LEU A 83 14.35 -5.46 -2.46
N ASP A 84 14.28 -5.32 -3.79
CA ASP A 84 15.30 -5.78 -4.72
C ASP A 84 16.59 -4.92 -4.64
N ASP A 85 17.68 -5.45 -5.18
CA ASP A 85 18.92 -4.71 -5.41
C ASP A 85 19.35 -4.89 -6.89
N PRO A 86 19.28 -3.83 -7.73
CA PRO A 86 18.85 -2.47 -7.38
C PRO A 86 17.34 -2.38 -7.12
N ALA A 87 16.96 -1.47 -6.23
CA ALA A 87 15.55 -1.21 -5.91
C ALA A 87 14.81 -0.58 -7.10
N ARG A 88 13.51 -0.88 -7.20
CA ARG A 88 12.59 -0.29 -8.19
C ARG A 88 11.49 0.49 -7.49
N LEU A 89 11.00 1.54 -8.12
CA LEU A 89 9.87 2.33 -7.64
C LEU A 89 8.55 1.78 -8.21
N LEU A 90 7.62 1.43 -7.33
CA LEU A 90 6.19 1.30 -7.61
C LEU A 90 5.51 2.61 -7.24
N TYR A 91 4.63 3.12 -8.09
CA TYR A 91 3.88 4.33 -7.84
C TYR A 91 2.60 4.35 -8.66
N GLN A 92 1.65 5.20 -8.28
CA GLN A 92 0.39 5.38 -9.00
C GLN A 92 0.26 6.77 -9.61
N MET A 93 -0.58 6.88 -10.63
CA MET A 93 -1.01 8.13 -11.23
C MET A 93 -2.54 8.17 -11.29
N ILE A 94 -3.13 9.34 -11.03
CA ILE A 94 -4.56 9.59 -11.17
C ILE A 94 -4.82 10.20 -12.54
N VAL A 95 -5.46 9.43 -13.42
CA VAL A 95 -5.79 9.87 -14.77
C VAL A 95 -7.28 10.25 -14.81
N GLU A 96 -7.53 11.52 -15.09
CA GLU A 96 -8.88 12.06 -15.24
C GLU A 96 -9.59 11.45 -16.46
N PRO A 97 -10.93 11.29 -16.40
CA PRO A 97 -11.70 10.81 -17.52
C PRO A 97 -11.57 11.75 -18.73
N LYS A 98 -11.56 11.18 -19.95
CA LYS A 98 -11.48 11.98 -21.18
C LYS A 98 -12.83 12.53 -21.59
N SER A 99 -13.91 11.94 -21.07
CA SER A 99 -15.29 12.30 -21.38
C SER A 99 -16.17 12.17 -20.15
N ALA A 100 -17.24 12.98 -20.12
CA ALA A 100 -18.21 12.92 -19.03
C ALA A 100 -18.83 11.51 -18.96
N GLY A 101 -18.78 10.89 -17.77
CA GLY A 101 -19.30 9.55 -17.53
C GLY A 101 -18.26 8.43 -17.55
N GLU A 102 -17.02 8.70 -17.95
CA GLU A 102 -15.90 7.78 -17.71
C GLU A 102 -15.43 7.88 -16.24
N PRO A 103 -14.99 6.77 -15.62
CA PRO A 103 -14.43 6.82 -14.27
C PRO A 103 -13.02 7.40 -14.28
N ILE A 104 -12.62 8.01 -13.15
CA ILE A 104 -11.22 8.30 -12.85
C ILE A 104 -10.45 6.97 -12.81
N ARG A 105 -9.23 6.96 -13.34
CA ARG A 105 -8.38 5.78 -13.37
C ARG A 105 -7.20 5.92 -12.43
N VAL A 106 -6.82 4.82 -11.79
CA VAL A 106 -5.65 4.74 -10.91
C VAL A 106 -4.64 3.82 -11.57
N VAL A 107 -3.70 4.41 -12.32
CA VAL A 107 -2.73 3.69 -13.13
C VAL A 107 -1.50 3.37 -12.28
N LEU A 108 -1.12 2.10 -12.23
CA LEU A 108 0.05 1.65 -11.48
C LEU A 108 1.25 1.47 -12.42
N ASN A 109 2.38 2.04 -12.02
CA ASN A 109 3.62 2.02 -12.78
C ASN A 109 4.77 1.50 -11.91
N VAL A 110 5.70 0.80 -12.56
CA VAL A 110 6.97 0.39 -11.99
C VAL A 110 8.11 0.97 -12.81
N ARG A 111 9.14 1.52 -12.18
CA ARG A 111 10.33 2.01 -12.87
C ARG A 111 11.61 1.80 -12.07
N ASP A 112 12.74 1.82 -12.75
CA ASP A 112 14.04 1.92 -12.10
C ASP A 112 14.23 3.32 -11.49
N LEU A 113 15.03 3.40 -10.42
CA LEU A 113 15.33 4.68 -9.75
C LEU A 113 16.24 5.60 -10.56
N VAL A 114 17.03 5.03 -11.47
CA VAL A 114 17.96 5.80 -12.31
C VAL A 114 17.79 5.34 -13.76
N GLY A 115 17.21 6.21 -14.59
CA GLY A 115 16.94 5.91 -15.99
C GLY A 115 15.74 4.98 -16.19
N GLY A 116 15.56 4.54 -17.43
CA GLY A 116 14.45 3.66 -17.84
C GLY A 116 13.10 4.38 -17.96
N GLU A 117 12.28 3.89 -18.89
CA GLU A 117 10.87 4.30 -18.98
C GLU A 117 10.04 3.50 -17.98
N PRO A 118 8.99 4.11 -17.38
CA PRO A 118 8.09 3.38 -16.51
C PRO A 118 7.32 2.30 -17.28
N SER A 119 7.17 1.14 -16.65
CA SER A 119 6.33 0.04 -17.09
C SER A 119 4.98 0.10 -16.38
N ARG A 120 3.91 0.24 -17.17
CA ARG A 120 2.54 0.19 -16.66
C ARG A 120 2.15 -1.26 -16.33
N LEU A 121 1.53 -1.47 -15.17
CA LEU A 121 0.95 -2.76 -14.79
C LEU A 121 -0.44 -2.92 -15.45
N PRO A 122 -0.80 -4.12 -15.95
CA PRO A 122 -2.08 -4.39 -16.62
C PRO A 122 -3.26 -4.53 -15.64
N ILE A 123 -3.46 -3.54 -14.76
CA ILE A 123 -4.59 -3.46 -13.84
C ILE A 123 -5.60 -2.41 -14.36
N GLY A 124 -6.88 -2.71 -14.23
CA GLY A 124 -7.98 -1.98 -14.86
C GLY A 124 -8.41 -2.64 -16.18
N ASP A 125 -9.11 -1.87 -17.01
CA ASP A 125 -9.61 -2.38 -18.30
C ASP A 125 -8.50 -2.98 -19.18
N PRO A 126 -8.74 -4.15 -19.82
CA PRO A 126 -9.99 -4.90 -19.86
C PRO A 126 -10.12 -5.98 -18.77
N TRP A 127 -9.11 -6.15 -17.92
CA TRP A 127 -8.96 -7.35 -17.09
C TRP A 127 -9.64 -7.26 -15.73
N THR A 128 -9.57 -6.09 -15.09
CA THR A 128 -10.06 -5.91 -13.73
C THR A 128 -10.79 -4.59 -13.56
N ALA A 129 -11.50 -4.43 -12.45
CA ALA A 129 -11.81 -3.11 -11.93
C ALA A 129 -10.53 -2.27 -11.75
N GLU A 130 -10.68 -0.95 -11.72
CA GLU A 130 -9.57 -0.04 -11.49
C GLU A 130 -8.97 -0.23 -10.08
N SER A 131 -7.67 0.03 -9.98
CA SER A 131 -6.93 -0.03 -8.72
C SER A 131 -7.59 0.88 -7.67
N SER A 132 -7.65 0.42 -6.42
CA SER A 132 -8.04 1.27 -5.29
C SER A 132 -6.90 2.19 -4.81
N GLY A 133 -5.67 1.97 -5.31
CA GLY A 133 -4.45 2.58 -4.80
C GLY A 133 -3.84 1.87 -3.58
N HIS A 134 -4.43 0.75 -3.16
CA HIS A 134 -3.89 -0.11 -2.12
C HIS A 134 -3.11 -1.27 -2.74
N MET A 135 -1.80 -1.24 -2.51
CA MET A 135 -0.84 -2.05 -3.23
C MET A 135 0.40 -2.29 -2.37
N ALA A 136 1.06 -3.42 -2.59
CA ALA A 136 2.29 -3.79 -1.92
C ALA A 136 3.18 -4.65 -2.82
N TRP A 137 4.49 -4.47 -2.72
CA TRP A 137 5.45 -5.40 -3.32
C TRP A 137 5.32 -6.78 -2.68
N ILE A 138 5.36 -7.83 -3.52
CA ILE A 138 5.46 -9.21 -3.07
C ILE A 138 6.94 -9.52 -2.81
N ALA A 139 7.42 -9.10 -1.64
CA ALA A 139 8.81 -9.23 -1.21
C ALA A 139 9.81 -8.86 -2.34
N ASN A 140 10.70 -9.78 -2.70
CA ASN A 140 11.70 -9.63 -3.77
C ASN A 140 11.34 -10.43 -5.04
N THR A 141 10.07 -10.77 -5.25
CA THR A 141 9.66 -11.54 -6.43
C THR A 141 9.50 -10.67 -7.68
N GLY A 142 9.60 -9.34 -7.53
CA GLY A 142 9.29 -8.37 -8.57
C GLY A 142 7.82 -8.29 -8.97
N ARG A 143 6.93 -8.91 -8.19
CA ARG A 143 5.47 -8.82 -8.36
C ARG A 143 4.88 -7.84 -7.37
N VAL A 144 3.72 -7.32 -7.69
CA VAL A 144 2.94 -6.40 -6.87
C VAL A 144 1.58 -7.03 -6.62
N ALA A 145 1.12 -7.02 -5.37
CA ALA A 145 -0.25 -7.30 -4.98
C ALA A 145 -1.04 -5.99 -4.94
N CYS A 146 -2.27 -5.98 -5.43
CA CYS A 146 -3.11 -4.80 -5.50
C CYS A 146 -4.57 -5.18 -5.21
N ALA A 147 -5.21 -4.47 -4.29
CA ALA A 147 -6.66 -4.53 -4.15
C ALA A 147 -7.30 -3.65 -5.23
N VAL A 148 -8.13 -4.25 -6.07
CA VAL A 148 -8.95 -3.51 -7.06
C VAL A 148 -10.33 -3.22 -6.48
N SER A 149 -11.03 -2.27 -7.07
CA SER A 149 -12.35 -1.86 -6.62
C SER A 149 -13.35 -3.03 -6.68
N PHE A 150 -14.31 -3.02 -5.78
CA PHE A 150 -15.46 -3.93 -5.77
C PHE A 150 -16.72 -3.14 -5.40
N ASP A 151 -17.89 -3.70 -5.71
CA ASP A 151 -19.16 -3.05 -5.40
C ASP A 151 -19.48 -3.23 -3.92
N ARG A 152 -19.25 -2.19 -3.12
CA ARG A 152 -19.52 -2.19 -1.68
C ARG A 152 -21.00 -2.12 -1.34
N GLU A 153 -21.84 -1.58 -2.23
CA GLU A 153 -23.28 -1.46 -2.02
C GLU A 153 -23.95 -2.82 -2.20
N ASN A 154 -23.64 -3.47 -3.33
CA ASN A 154 -24.18 -4.79 -3.66
C ASN A 154 -23.34 -5.95 -3.08
N ARG A 155 -22.19 -5.64 -2.47
CA ARG A 155 -21.29 -6.60 -1.81
C ARG A 155 -20.86 -7.70 -2.76
N CYS A 156 -20.37 -7.30 -3.93
CA CYS A 156 -19.94 -8.24 -4.95
C CYS A 156 -18.69 -7.75 -5.68
N HIS A 157 -17.95 -8.71 -6.25
CA HIS A 157 -16.81 -8.43 -7.10
C HIS A 157 -17.24 -8.03 -8.51
N ASP A 158 -16.33 -7.39 -9.23
CA ASP A 158 -16.54 -7.06 -10.64
C ASP A 158 -16.74 -8.35 -11.46
N PRO A 159 -17.68 -8.36 -12.43
CA PRO A 159 -17.94 -9.53 -13.26
C PRO A 159 -16.73 -10.09 -14.02
N ARG A 160 -15.66 -9.32 -14.20
CA ARG A 160 -14.42 -9.76 -14.86
C ARG A 160 -13.52 -10.62 -13.96
N HIS A 161 -13.70 -10.52 -12.65
CA HIS A 161 -12.95 -11.28 -11.64
C HIS A 161 -13.88 -11.64 -10.46
N PRO A 162 -14.90 -12.47 -10.68
CA PRO A 162 -15.85 -12.84 -9.64
C PRO A 162 -15.21 -13.64 -8.49
N GLU A 163 -13.99 -14.14 -8.67
CA GLU A 163 -13.26 -14.93 -7.68
C GLU A 163 -12.70 -14.09 -6.53
N GLY A 164 -12.57 -12.77 -6.67
CA GLY A 164 -11.98 -11.92 -5.64
C GLY A 164 -11.54 -10.55 -6.18
N ASN A 165 -11.16 -9.64 -5.29
CA ASN A 165 -10.65 -8.30 -5.68
C ASN A 165 -9.17 -8.06 -5.36
N LEU A 166 -8.44 -9.06 -4.86
CA LEU A 166 -6.98 -8.97 -4.76
C LEU A 166 -6.37 -9.58 -6.01
N VAL A 167 -5.51 -8.83 -6.68
CA VAL A 167 -4.78 -9.28 -7.85
C VAL A 167 -3.28 -9.15 -7.65
N TYR A 168 -2.51 -9.93 -8.38
CA TYR A 168 -1.06 -9.81 -8.39
C TYR A 168 -0.47 -9.92 -9.79
N VAL A 169 0.60 -9.16 -10.03
CA VAL A 169 1.14 -8.92 -11.36
C VAL A 169 2.60 -8.47 -11.32
N ALA A 170 3.38 -8.78 -12.36
CA ALA A 170 4.71 -8.22 -12.60
C ALA A 170 4.71 -7.28 -13.82
N PRO A 171 5.69 -6.36 -13.91
CA PRO A 171 5.97 -5.66 -15.17
C PRO A 171 6.19 -6.65 -16.33
N GLY A 172 5.47 -6.46 -17.43
CA GLY A 172 5.56 -7.30 -18.62
C GLY A 172 4.53 -8.44 -18.70
N ASP A 173 3.75 -8.69 -17.64
CA ASP A 173 2.63 -9.62 -17.71
C ASP A 173 1.54 -9.09 -18.68
N GLU A 174 0.89 -10.00 -19.40
CA GLU A 174 -0.22 -9.63 -20.31
C GLU A 174 -1.51 -9.27 -19.54
N ARG A 175 -1.72 -9.93 -18.40
CA ARG A 175 -2.90 -9.79 -17.53
C ARG A 175 -2.55 -10.15 -16.08
N PRO A 176 -3.27 -9.63 -15.09
CA PRO A 176 -3.02 -9.95 -13.69
C PRO A 176 -3.58 -11.33 -13.33
N THR A 177 -3.10 -11.90 -12.23
CA THR A 177 -3.70 -13.10 -11.62
C THR A 177 -4.59 -12.69 -10.45
N VAL A 178 -5.79 -13.25 -10.36
CA VAL A 178 -6.75 -12.99 -9.28
C VAL A 178 -6.51 -13.99 -8.15
N PHE A 179 -6.45 -13.51 -6.92
CA PHE A 179 -6.44 -14.36 -5.74
C PHE A 179 -7.86 -14.83 -5.41
N PRO A 180 -8.12 -16.15 -5.27
CA PRO A 180 -9.46 -16.68 -5.06
C PRO A 180 -9.94 -16.49 -3.62
N ALA A 181 -10.80 -15.49 -3.41
CA ALA A 181 -11.37 -15.12 -2.12
C ALA A 181 -12.74 -14.43 -2.30
N PRO A 182 -13.76 -15.12 -2.85
CA PRO A 182 -15.02 -14.49 -3.26
C PRO A 182 -15.88 -13.97 -2.11
N ASP A 183 -15.58 -14.39 -0.88
CA ASP A 183 -16.28 -13.98 0.34
C ASP A 183 -15.64 -12.76 1.00
N PHE A 184 -14.48 -12.27 0.50
CA PHE A 184 -13.72 -11.17 1.10
C PHE A 184 -13.55 -10.00 0.15
N GLY A 185 -13.77 -8.78 0.64
CA GLY A 185 -13.59 -7.52 -0.07
C GLY A 185 -12.36 -6.81 0.47
N PHE A 186 -11.18 -7.22 0.01
CA PHE A 186 -9.91 -6.72 0.52
C PHE A 186 -9.73 -5.23 0.24
N TYR A 187 -9.22 -4.48 1.22
CA TYR A 187 -9.02 -3.04 1.08
C TYR A 187 -7.53 -2.68 1.15
N HIS A 188 -6.94 -2.62 2.34
CA HIS A 188 -5.51 -2.45 2.52
C HIS A 188 -4.81 -3.80 2.41
N VAL A 189 -3.71 -3.86 1.66
CA VAL A 189 -2.87 -5.07 1.54
C VAL A 189 -1.46 -4.78 2.03
N SER A 190 -0.94 -5.69 2.84
CA SER A 190 0.49 -5.78 3.16
C SER A 190 0.98 -7.21 2.89
N VAL A 191 2.29 -7.36 2.66
CA VAL A 191 2.89 -8.65 2.34
C VAL A 191 3.98 -9.01 3.35
N SER A 192 3.99 -10.27 3.77
CA SER A 192 5.01 -10.82 4.64
C SER A 192 6.41 -10.70 4.02
N ARG A 193 7.45 -10.61 4.87
CA ARG A 193 8.85 -10.54 4.43
C ARG A 193 9.24 -11.68 3.47
N CYS A 194 8.69 -12.87 3.66
CA CYS A 194 8.99 -14.03 2.81
C CYS A 194 8.22 -14.05 1.48
N GLY A 195 7.28 -13.13 1.26
CA GLY A 195 6.49 -13.05 0.03
C GLY A 195 5.38 -14.09 -0.09
N ARG A 196 5.30 -15.09 0.81
CA ARG A 196 4.29 -16.16 0.73
C ARG A 196 2.90 -15.70 1.18
N TYR A 197 2.84 -14.89 2.24
CA TYR A 197 1.57 -14.46 2.84
C TYR A 197 1.28 -12.98 2.61
N PHE A 198 0.01 -12.64 2.45
CA PHE A 198 -0.50 -11.28 2.59
C PHE A 198 -1.40 -11.15 3.82
N VAL A 199 -1.57 -9.92 4.31
CA VAL A 199 -2.58 -9.57 5.29
C VAL A 199 -3.41 -8.41 4.77
N CYS A 200 -4.72 -8.54 4.86
CA CYS A 200 -5.66 -7.51 4.48
C CYS A 200 -6.71 -7.29 5.56
N ASP A 201 -7.25 -6.08 5.60
CA ASP A 201 -8.56 -5.86 6.18
C ASP A 201 -9.66 -6.16 5.14
N ASP A 202 -10.80 -6.65 5.63
CA ASP A 202 -11.96 -6.99 4.80
C ASP A 202 -13.08 -5.98 5.02
N PHE A 203 -13.49 -5.37 3.90
CA PHE A 203 -14.49 -4.32 3.83
C PHE A 203 -15.77 -4.77 3.11
N MET A 204 -15.91 -6.06 2.75
CA MET A 204 -17.10 -6.59 2.06
C MET A 204 -18.40 -6.30 2.83
N HIS A 205 -18.34 -6.38 4.15
CA HIS A 205 -19.47 -6.15 5.03
C HIS A 205 -19.31 -4.91 5.92
N PHE A 206 -18.23 -4.15 5.74
CA PHE A 206 -17.97 -2.94 6.51
C PHE A 206 -18.92 -1.81 6.10
N GLN A 207 -19.64 -1.26 7.07
CA GLN A 207 -20.56 -0.13 6.90
C GLN A 207 -19.98 1.09 7.60
N ALA A 208 -19.72 2.16 6.85
CA ALA A 208 -19.21 3.43 7.38
C ALA A 208 -20.31 4.32 7.98
N THR A 209 -21.46 3.75 8.37
CA THR A 209 -22.60 4.50 8.93
C THR A 209 -22.55 4.63 10.46
N GLY A 210 -21.56 4.02 11.10
CA GLY A 210 -21.30 4.10 12.55
C GLY A 210 -21.47 5.47 13.21
N PRO A 211 -21.00 6.58 12.62
CA PRO A 211 -21.20 7.91 13.18
C PRO A 211 -22.65 8.40 13.18
N VAL A 212 -23.51 7.84 12.32
CA VAL A 212 -24.90 8.27 12.08
C VAL A 212 -25.90 7.34 12.75
N ASP A 213 -25.71 6.03 12.64
CA ASP A 213 -26.66 5.02 13.14
C ASP A 213 -26.07 4.03 14.16
N GLY A 214 -24.78 4.17 14.49
CA GLY A 214 -24.09 3.34 15.46
C GLY A 214 -23.82 1.90 15.00
N LYS A 215 -24.05 1.56 13.72
CA LYS A 215 -23.94 0.19 13.21
C LYS A 215 -22.73 0.04 12.30
N LEU A 216 -21.56 -0.08 12.92
CA LEU A 216 -20.35 -0.45 12.17
C LEU A 216 -20.42 -1.95 11.92
N GLY A 217 -20.39 -2.34 10.65
CA GLY A 217 -20.18 -3.72 10.27
C GLY A 217 -18.80 -4.20 10.75
N PRO A 218 -18.63 -5.51 11.00
CA PRO A 218 -17.32 -6.03 11.38
C PRO A 218 -16.29 -5.73 10.31
N CYS A 219 -15.05 -5.49 10.72
CA CYS A 219 -13.91 -5.40 9.81
C CYS A 219 -12.94 -6.54 10.12
N PRO A 220 -13.08 -7.70 9.46
CA PRO A 220 -12.15 -8.81 9.65
C PRO A 220 -10.72 -8.45 9.24
N ILE A 221 -9.75 -9.13 9.84
CA ILE A 221 -8.36 -9.15 9.37
C ILE A 221 -8.09 -10.55 8.84
N VAL A 222 -7.70 -10.63 7.57
CA VAL A 222 -7.56 -11.87 6.80
C VAL A 222 -6.10 -12.04 6.40
N ILE A 223 -5.60 -13.27 6.51
CA ILE A 223 -4.30 -13.68 5.99
C ILE A 223 -4.54 -14.68 4.87
N GLY A 224 -3.84 -14.53 3.76
CA GLY A 224 -3.84 -15.52 2.69
C GLY A 224 -2.43 -15.88 2.23
N ASN A 225 -2.30 -17.04 1.60
CA ASN A 225 -1.06 -17.54 1.04
C ASN A 225 -1.15 -17.52 -0.50
N PHE A 226 -0.29 -16.73 -1.15
CA PHE A 226 -0.28 -16.56 -2.61
C PHE A 226 -0.03 -17.86 -3.39
N GLU A 227 0.70 -18.82 -2.81
CA GLU A 227 1.07 -20.08 -3.47
C GLU A 227 -0.09 -21.08 -3.46
N THR A 228 -0.80 -21.19 -2.33
CA THR A 228 -1.86 -22.19 -2.16
C THR A 228 -3.25 -21.69 -2.53
N GLY A 229 -3.43 -20.36 -2.60
CA GLY A 229 -4.73 -19.73 -2.81
C GLY A 229 -5.66 -19.82 -1.59
N LYS A 230 -5.16 -20.28 -0.43
CA LYS A 230 -5.94 -20.35 0.81
C LYS A 230 -5.92 -19.02 1.54
N SER A 231 -7.05 -18.66 2.14
CA SER A 231 -7.15 -17.52 3.05
C SER A 231 -8.02 -17.83 4.26
N LYS A 232 -7.75 -17.14 5.37
CA LYS A 232 -8.45 -17.33 6.65
C LYS A 232 -8.46 -16.02 7.44
N ALA A 233 -9.61 -15.70 8.02
CA ALA A 233 -9.70 -14.58 8.98
C ALA A 233 -8.93 -14.93 10.26
N LEU A 234 -7.93 -14.11 10.61
CA LEU A 234 -7.29 -14.12 11.92
C LEU A 234 -8.22 -13.49 12.96
N LEU A 235 -8.80 -12.34 12.63
CA LEU A 235 -9.80 -11.65 13.43
C LEU A 235 -11.10 -11.54 12.65
N ARG A 236 -12.22 -11.81 13.32
CA ARG A 236 -13.57 -11.64 12.72
C ARG A 236 -14.05 -10.20 12.75
N ASP A 237 -13.56 -9.42 13.71
CA ASP A 237 -13.78 -7.99 13.82
C ASP A 237 -12.58 -7.39 14.54
N CYS A 238 -11.82 -6.53 13.88
CA CYS A 238 -10.71 -5.81 14.49
C CYS A 238 -11.19 -4.67 15.39
N GLN A 239 -12.50 -4.39 15.43
CA GLN A 239 -13.09 -3.30 16.21
C GLN A 239 -12.55 -1.93 15.78
N ASN A 240 -12.28 -1.79 14.47
CA ASN A 240 -12.02 -0.49 13.89
C ASN A 240 -13.35 0.23 13.65
N TYR A 241 -13.57 1.30 14.40
CA TYR A 241 -14.77 2.11 14.31
C TYR A 241 -14.55 3.44 13.56
N GLY A 242 -13.47 3.50 12.78
CA GLY A 242 -13.07 4.66 12.00
C GLY A 242 -13.88 4.92 10.73
N ILE A 243 -13.56 6.01 10.05
CA ILE A 243 -14.13 6.40 8.75
C ILE A 243 -13.21 5.87 7.65
N ALA A 244 -13.74 5.03 6.76
CA ALA A 244 -13.02 4.60 5.55
C ALA A 244 -12.66 5.80 4.67
N GLY A 245 -11.48 5.79 4.08
CA GLY A 245 -10.88 6.90 3.33
C GLY A 245 -10.09 7.89 4.20
N TYR A 246 -9.89 7.60 5.49
CA TYR A 246 -9.06 8.40 6.37
C TYR A 246 -8.02 7.52 7.07
N SER A 247 -6.80 7.47 6.51
CA SER A 247 -5.72 6.53 6.89
C SER A 247 -5.44 6.39 8.38
N ARG A 248 -5.53 7.49 9.16
CA ARG A 248 -5.33 7.45 10.62
C ARG A 248 -6.41 6.65 11.37
N PHE A 249 -7.50 6.29 10.70
CA PHE A 249 -8.64 5.60 11.27
C PHE A 249 -8.92 4.25 10.59
N GLU A 250 -7.96 3.74 9.82
CA GLU A 250 -8.09 2.47 9.11
C GLU A 250 -7.18 1.40 9.72
N PRO A 251 -7.57 0.12 9.68
CA PRO A 251 -6.84 -0.94 10.36
C PRO A 251 -5.40 -1.08 9.86
N ASN A 252 -5.16 -0.91 8.56
CA ASN A 252 -3.83 -0.97 7.92
C ASN A 252 -2.98 -2.15 8.44
N PRO A 253 -3.48 -3.39 8.36
CA PRO A 253 -2.86 -4.49 9.06
C PRO A 253 -1.55 -4.93 8.39
N TYR A 254 -0.55 -5.28 9.18
CA TYR A 254 0.72 -5.84 8.68
C TYR A 254 1.34 -6.89 9.60
N LEU A 255 2.05 -7.85 9.02
CA LEU A 255 2.80 -8.87 9.77
C LEU A 255 4.10 -8.30 10.34
N THR A 256 4.44 -8.69 11.57
CA THR A 256 5.78 -8.50 12.10
C THR A 256 6.81 -9.28 11.28
N ALA A 257 8.08 -8.86 11.35
CA ALA A 257 9.15 -9.46 10.54
C ALA A 257 9.36 -10.96 10.80
N ASP A 258 9.06 -11.43 12.01
CA ASP A 258 9.08 -12.84 12.43
C ASP A 258 7.76 -13.58 12.18
N SER A 259 6.76 -12.88 11.62
CA SER A 259 5.41 -13.37 11.33
C SER A 259 4.68 -13.96 12.54
N ARG A 260 4.97 -13.46 13.75
CA ARG A 260 4.30 -13.88 14.99
C ARG A 260 3.07 -13.05 15.34
N TYR A 261 3.02 -11.80 14.87
CA TYR A 261 1.91 -10.90 15.16
C TYR A 261 1.43 -10.20 13.88
N VAL A 262 0.14 -9.89 13.84
CA VAL A 262 -0.39 -8.84 12.97
C VAL A 262 -0.59 -7.57 13.78
N ILE A 263 0.04 -6.50 13.35
CA ILE A 263 -0.13 -5.16 13.89
C ILE A 263 -1.24 -4.45 13.11
N TYR A 264 -2.15 -3.76 13.80
CA TYR A 264 -3.25 -3.04 13.18
C TYR A 264 -3.73 -1.89 14.07
N ASN A 265 -4.40 -0.89 13.48
CA ASN A 265 -5.08 0.16 14.23
C ASN A 265 -6.52 -0.25 14.56
N ALA A 266 -6.98 0.03 15.77
CA ALA A 266 -8.38 -0.15 16.15
C ALA A 266 -8.80 0.81 17.25
N SER A 267 -10.10 0.91 17.51
CA SER A 267 -10.66 1.81 18.51
C SER A 267 -11.71 1.15 19.44
N PRO A 268 -11.45 -0.05 19.99
CA PRO A 268 -12.41 -0.77 20.84
C PRO A 268 -12.80 0.00 22.11
N PHE A 269 -11.97 0.96 22.53
CA PHE A 269 -12.18 1.81 23.70
C PHE A 269 -12.55 3.26 23.34
N GLY A 270 -12.99 3.50 22.10
CA GLY A 270 -13.42 4.83 21.63
C GLY A 270 -12.28 5.79 21.25
N THR A 271 -11.02 5.35 21.33
CA THR A 271 -9.85 6.09 20.83
C THR A 271 -9.00 5.16 19.98
N MET A 272 -8.45 5.67 18.88
CA MET A 272 -7.59 4.90 17.98
C MET A 272 -6.27 4.55 18.66
N GLN A 273 -5.90 3.28 18.63
CA GLN A 273 -4.68 2.73 19.21
C GLN A 273 -4.11 1.66 18.28
N VAL A 274 -2.85 1.29 18.51
CA VAL A 274 -2.17 0.21 17.80
C VAL A 274 -2.30 -1.07 18.63
N PHE A 275 -2.74 -2.15 17.99
CA PHE A 275 -2.90 -3.48 18.57
C PHE A 275 -2.00 -4.49 17.86
N ALA A 276 -1.68 -5.58 18.57
CA ALA A 276 -0.98 -6.73 18.01
C ALA A 276 -1.82 -7.98 18.27
N ALA A 277 -2.28 -8.64 17.21
CA ALA A 277 -2.90 -9.95 17.28
C ALA A 277 -1.84 -11.03 17.11
N GLU A 278 -1.67 -11.89 18.12
CA GLU A 278 -0.77 -13.04 18.06
C GLU A 278 -1.33 -14.10 17.10
N LEU A 279 -0.45 -14.66 16.27
CA LEU A 279 -0.77 -15.78 15.41
C LEU A 279 -0.64 -17.07 16.21
N PRO A 280 -1.68 -17.92 16.26
CA PRO A 280 -1.54 -19.28 16.76
C PRO A 280 -0.45 -20.03 15.97
N ASP A 281 0.31 -20.91 16.65
CA ASP A 281 1.45 -21.64 16.05
C ASP A 281 1.11 -22.34 14.72
N ASP A 282 -0.08 -22.95 14.64
CA ASP A 282 -0.53 -23.70 13.45
C ASP A 282 -1.24 -22.82 12.41
N PHE A 283 -1.44 -21.52 12.67
CA PHE A 283 -2.29 -20.67 11.82
C PHE A 283 -1.76 -20.54 10.38
N LEU A 284 -0.45 -20.29 10.22
CA LEU A 284 0.15 -20.23 8.87
C LEU A 284 0.27 -21.62 8.24
N GLY A 285 0.44 -22.68 9.05
CA GLY A 285 0.48 -24.06 8.57
C GLY A 285 -0.85 -24.51 7.95
N ASP A 286 -1.99 -24.02 8.44
CA ASP A 286 -3.31 -24.27 7.82
C ASP A 286 -3.41 -23.68 6.40
N LEU A 287 -2.62 -22.64 6.08
CA LEU A 287 -2.60 -21.95 4.80
C LEU A 287 -1.58 -22.54 3.81
N ASP A 288 -0.66 -23.39 4.27
CA ASP A 288 0.35 -24.04 3.43
C ASP A 288 -0.18 -25.33 2.74
#